data_AF-A0A2G6NX46-F1
#
_entry.id   AF-A0A2G6NX46-F1
#
_cell.length_a   1.000
_cell.length_b   1.000
_cell.length_c   1.000
_cell.angle_alpha   90.00
_cell.angle_beta   90.00
_cell.angle_gamma   90.00
#
_symmetry.space_group_name_H-M   'P 1'
#
loop_
_entity.id
_entity.type
_entity.pdbx_description
1 polymer ?
#
loop_
_entity_poly.entity_id
_entity_poly.type
_entity_poly.pdbx_seq_one_letter_code
_entity_poly.pdbx_strand_id
1 'polypeptide(L)'
;MAKKIYQANYPNDNRGWIGTETFHIVLNSTAADNQIKLPDDSSFLFGEFYQVIDFGTNNVDTTKVTDMRAMFYRATNFNGDISDWNTAKVTDMRAMFSDATSFNGDISGWNTANVTDMGYMFYNATGYNQPIELDISGLKDDQYTTGKEGLANAFNGCPAPSIILNAGLRVQ
;
A
#
# COMPACT_ATOMS: atom_id res chain seq x y z
N MET A 1 10.02 18.83 18.13
CA MET A 1 9.33 17.76 17.39
C MET A 1 8.59 18.42 16.24
N ALA A 2 8.83 18.02 14.99
CA ALA A 2 8.03 18.51 13.88
C ALA A 2 6.83 17.56 13.70
N LYS A 3 5.66 18.12 13.48
CA LYS A 3 4.45 17.36 13.12
C LYS A 3 4.15 17.67 11.66
N LYS A 4 4.06 16.65 10.82
CA LYS A 4 3.47 16.80 9.49
C LYS A 4 2.00 16.41 9.60
N ILE A 5 1.14 17.27 9.06
CA ILE A 5 -0.30 17.05 8.99
C ILE A 5 -0.64 16.75 7.55
N TYR A 6 -1.15 15.54 7.30
CA TYR A 6 -1.67 15.13 6.01
C TYR A 6 -3.20 15.20 6.05
N GLN A 7 -3.82 15.63 4.94
CA GLN A 7 -5.26 15.79 4.83
C GLN A 7 -5.86 14.70 3.95
N ALA A 8 -6.60 13.79 4.57
CA ALA A 8 -7.46 12.83 3.87
C ALA A 8 -8.80 13.51 3.59
N ASN A 9 -9.34 13.35 2.38
CA ASN A 9 -10.68 13.84 2.04
C ASN A 9 -11.53 12.64 1.66
N TYR A 10 -12.60 12.36 2.40
CA TYR A 10 -13.55 11.30 2.05
C TYR A 10 -14.66 11.91 1.18
N PRO A 11 -14.72 11.67 -0.14
CA PRO A 11 -15.89 11.99 -0.92
C PRO A 11 -16.96 10.95 -0.59
N ASN A 12 -18.18 11.42 -0.36
CA ASN A 12 -19.40 10.65 -0.17
C ASN A 12 -19.35 9.29 -0.89
N ASP A 13 -18.89 8.24 -0.20
CA ASP A 13 -19.11 6.90 -0.65
C ASP A 13 -20.43 6.41 -0.05
N ASN A 14 -21.07 5.45 -0.70
CA ASN A 14 -22.43 5.01 -0.40
C ASN A 14 -22.58 4.31 0.98
N ARG A 15 -21.70 4.57 1.95
CA ARG A 15 -21.83 4.18 3.36
C ARG A 15 -22.82 5.05 4.16
N GLY A 16 -23.48 6.02 3.52
CA GLY A 16 -24.56 6.82 4.14
C GLY A 16 -24.09 8.05 4.91
N TRP A 17 -22.84 8.47 4.72
CA TRP A 17 -22.29 9.68 5.32
C TRP A 17 -22.38 10.82 4.28
N ILE A 18 -23.11 11.88 4.64
CA ILE A 18 -23.28 13.09 3.83
C ILE A 18 -22.32 14.16 4.32
N GLY A 19 -21.15 14.28 3.68
CA GLY A 19 -20.17 15.35 3.96
C GLY A 19 -18.74 15.02 3.52
N THR A 20 -17.97 16.04 3.13
CA THR A 20 -16.51 15.93 3.00
C THR A 20 -15.89 16.04 4.39
N GLU A 21 -15.70 14.92 5.09
CA GLU A 21 -14.94 14.92 6.33
C GLU A 21 -13.44 14.95 6.00
N THR A 22 -12.73 15.99 6.48
CA THR A 22 -11.27 16.08 6.39
C THR A 22 -10.68 15.46 7.64
N PHE A 23 -9.88 14.40 7.49
CA PHE A 23 -9.11 13.82 8.59
C PHE A 23 -7.67 14.29 8.52
N HIS A 24 -7.17 14.75 9.67
CA HIS A 24 -5.78 15.15 9.83
C HIS A 24 -4.96 13.97 10.35
N ILE A 25 -4.08 13.45 9.51
CA ILE A 25 -3.12 12.44 9.91
C ILE A 25 -1.89 13.16 10.41
N VAL A 26 -1.70 13.10 11.72
CA VAL A 26 -0.56 13.72 12.39
C VAL A 26 0.51 12.67 12.57
N LEU A 27 1.53 12.72 11.73
CA LEU A 27 2.69 11.87 11.90
C LEU A 27 3.75 12.61 12.72
N ASN A 28 4.27 11.92 13.75
CA ASN A 28 5.28 12.48 14.62
C ASN A 28 6.66 12.26 14.00
N SER A 29 7.44 13.33 13.84
CA SER A 29 8.89 13.19 13.66
C SER A 29 9.58 13.18 15.02
N THR A 30 10.44 12.19 15.24
CA THR A 30 11.34 12.24 16.39
C THR A 30 12.46 13.24 16.10
N ALA A 31 12.74 14.13 17.06
CA ALA A 31 13.73 15.19 16.88
C ALA A 31 15.17 14.69 16.69
N ALA A 32 15.43 13.39 16.89
CA ALA A 32 16.75 12.78 16.83
C ALA A 32 17.14 12.29 15.42
N ASP A 33 16.18 11.91 14.58
CA ASP A 33 16.42 11.31 13.25
C ASP A 33 15.62 12.02 12.13
N ASN A 34 14.74 12.97 12.48
CA ASN A 34 13.79 13.63 11.57
C ASN A 34 12.81 12.68 10.85
N GLN A 35 12.85 11.37 11.11
CA GLN A 35 12.01 10.38 10.43
C GLN A 35 10.57 10.41 10.93
N ILE A 36 9.66 10.24 9.98
CA ILE A 36 8.22 10.00 10.13
C ILE A 36 8.05 8.51 10.43
N LYS A 37 7.67 8.15 11.66
CA LYS A 37 7.50 6.74 12.04
C LYS A 37 6.06 6.32 11.85
N LEU A 38 5.85 5.27 11.06
CA LEU A 38 4.52 4.68 10.90
C LEU A 38 4.22 3.72 12.08
N PRO A 39 2.96 3.65 12.53
CA PRO A 39 2.53 2.68 13.53
C PRO A 39 2.59 1.23 13.00
N ASP A 40 2.70 0.26 13.91
CA ASP A 40 2.69 -1.18 13.57
C ASP A 40 1.46 -1.56 12.71
N ASP A 41 0.29 -1.03 13.06
CA ASP A 41 -0.91 -1.03 12.21
C ASP A 41 -1.01 0.29 11.47
N SER A 42 -0.68 0.27 10.19
CA SER A 42 -0.83 1.40 9.27
C SER A 42 -1.91 1.15 8.22
N SER A 43 -2.86 0.27 8.53
CA SER A 43 -3.98 0.00 7.63
C SER A 43 -4.81 1.27 7.42
N PHE A 44 -5.27 1.46 6.19
CA PHE A 44 -6.03 2.65 5.75
C PHE A 44 -5.34 4.01 5.96
N LEU A 45 -4.06 4.04 6.38
CA LEU A 45 -3.41 5.27 6.80
C LEU A 45 -3.39 6.34 5.71
N PHE A 46 -3.30 5.98 4.43
CA PHE A 46 -3.35 6.92 3.30
C PHE A 46 -4.49 6.59 2.33
N GLY A 47 -5.51 5.87 2.82
CA GLY A 47 -6.68 5.51 2.05
C GLY A 47 -7.54 6.74 1.74
N GLU A 48 -8.06 6.80 0.53
CA GLU A 48 -8.96 7.83 0.03
C GLU A 48 -8.32 9.22 -0.01
N PHE A 49 -6.99 9.30 -0.12
CA PHE A 49 -6.30 10.56 -0.35
C PHE A 49 -6.40 10.98 -1.83
N TYR A 50 -7.20 12.01 -2.09
CA TYR A 50 -7.34 12.62 -3.42
C TYR A 50 -6.35 13.75 -3.68
N GLN A 51 -5.43 14.05 -2.77
CA GLN A 51 -4.35 15.01 -2.99
C GLN A 51 -3.02 14.29 -3.19
N VAL A 52 -2.06 14.95 -3.83
CA VAL A 52 -0.69 14.43 -3.95
C VAL A 52 -0.12 14.26 -2.54
N ILE A 53 0.21 13.03 -2.18
CA ILE A 53 0.94 12.76 -0.94
C ILE A 53 2.43 12.74 -1.27
N ASP A 54 3.15 13.78 -0.87
CA ASP A 54 4.61 13.81 -0.88
C ASP A 54 5.13 13.65 0.54
N PHE A 55 5.69 12.48 0.83
CA PHE A 55 6.29 12.18 2.14
C PHE A 55 7.66 12.87 2.33
N GLY A 56 8.26 13.39 1.25
CA GLY A 56 9.66 13.78 1.18
C GLY A 56 10.56 12.57 0.93
N THR A 57 11.60 12.76 0.13
CA THR A 57 12.36 11.74 -0.62
C THR A 57 13.02 10.58 0.14
N ASN A 58 12.97 10.46 1.48
CA ASN A 58 13.41 9.25 2.22
C ASN A 58 13.20 9.31 3.75
N ASN A 59 12.10 9.90 4.19
CA ASN A 59 11.96 10.23 5.61
C ASN A 59 10.91 9.42 6.35
N VAL A 60 10.49 8.25 5.83
CA VAL A 60 9.47 7.40 6.45
C VAL A 60 10.09 6.11 6.96
N ASP A 61 9.99 5.87 8.27
CA ASP A 61 10.40 4.64 8.92
C ASP A 61 9.23 3.65 8.96
N THR A 62 9.32 2.61 8.14
CA THR A 62 8.35 1.50 8.08
C THR A 62 8.86 0.24 8.79
N THR A 63 10.01 0.28 9.48
CA THR A 63 10.71 -0.92 10.01
C THR A 63 9.95 -1.66 11.12
N LYS A 64 8.85 -1.08 11.62
CA LYS A 64 7.95 -1.69 12.61
C LYS A 64 6.58 -2.07 12.04
N VAL A 65 6.24 -1.61 10.84
CA VAL A 65 4.92 -1.84 10.26
C VAL A 65 4.72 -3.33 10.01
N THR A 66 3.60 -3.86 10.49
CA THR A 66 3.17 -5.24 10.28
C THR A 66 1.89 -5.32 9.44
N ASP A 67 1.05 -4.29 9.46
CA ASP A 67 -0.19 -4.23 8.66
C ASP A 67 -0.17 -2.99 7.74
N MET A 68 -0.21 -3.23 6.42
CA MET A 68 -0.32 -2.21 5.36
C MET A 68 -1.63 -2.34 4.56
N ARG A 69 -2.61 -3.09 5.07
CA ARG A 69 -3.89 -3.31 4.41
C ARG A 69 -4.56 -1.99 4.04
N ALA A 70 -4.98 -1.90 2.78
CA ALA A 70 -5.71 -0.74 2.25
C ALA A 70 -5.01 0.61 2.50
N MET A 71 -3.68 0.61 2.74
CA MET A 71 -2.95 1.81 3.12
C MET A 71 -3.10 2.92 2.08
N PHE A 72 -3.17 2.63 0.78
CA PHE A 72 -3.39 3.61 -0.30
C PHE A 72 -4.68 3.32 -1.09
N TYR A 73 -5.65 2.65 -0.47
CA TYR A 73 -6.94 2.34 -1.09
C TYR A 73 -7.58 3.61 -1.67
N ARG A 74 -7.94 3.64 -2.96
CA ARG A 74 -8.53 4.81 -3.63
C ARG A 74 -7.72 6.11 -3.52
N ALA A 75 -6.41 6.03 -3.25
CA ALA A 75 -5.54 7.20 -3.30
C ALA A 75 -5.24 7.57 -4.76
N THR A 76 -6.26 8.05 -5.48
CA THR A 76 -6.25 8.14 -6.96
C THR A 76 -5.18 9.09 -7.52
N ASN A 77 -4.65 10.00 -6.71
CA ASN A 77 -3.59 10.93 -7.09
C ASN A 77 -2.22 10.58 -6.48
N PHE A 78 -2.11 9.47 -5.75
CA PHE A 78 -0.85 9.03 -5.17
C PHE A 78 0.07 8.43 -6.24
N ASN A 79 1.30 8.96 -6.32
CA ASN A 79 2.39 8.41 -7.13
C ASN A 79 3.74 8.75 -6.50
N GLY A 80 3.82 8.72 -5.17
CA GLY A 80 5.03 9.02 -4.43
C GLY A 80 6.04 7.87 -4.50
N ASP A 81 7.32 8.19 -4.38
CA ASP A 81 8.38 7.18 -4.28
C ASP A 81 8.34 6.49 -2.90
N ILE A 82 8.18 5.17 -2.94
CA ILE A 82 8.13 4.27 -1.77
C ILE A 82 9.05 3.05 -1.98
N SER A 83 9.97 3.14 -2.93
CA SER A 83 10.90 2.05 -3.27
C SER A 83 11.77 1.64 -2.08
N ASP A 84 12.16 2.60 -1.25
CA ASP A 84 13.02 2.41 -0.06
C ASP A 84 12.26 1.95 1.21
N TRP A 85 10.95 1.70 1.12
CA TRP A 85 10.18 1.23 2.28
C TRP A 85 10.60 -0.18 2.70
N ASN A 86 10.83 -0.36 3.99
CA ASN A 86 11.10 -1.68 4.57
C ASN A 86 9.78 -2.43 4.79
N THR A 87 9.56 -3.51 4.05
CA THR A 87 8.39 -4.38 4.16
C THR A 87 8.67 -5.71 4.83
N ALA A 88 9.88 -5.94 5.35
CA ALA A 88 10.33 -7.26 5.82
C ALA A 88 9.54 -7.80 7.02
N LYS A 89 8.77 -6.97 7.73
CA LYS A 89 7.87 -7.39 8.83
C LYS A 89 6.39 -7.39 8.47
N VAL A 90 6.04 -6.92 7.27
CA VAL A 90 4.64 -6.78 6.86
C VAL A 90 4.05 -8.17 6.63
N THR A 91 2.87 -8.39 7.20
CA THR A 91 2.12 -9.65 7.09
C THR A 91 0.82 -9.51 6.29
N ASP A 92 0.24 -8.31 6.19
CA ASP A 92 -0.98 -8.04 5.42
C ASP A 92 -0.77 -6.84 4.47
N MET A 93 -0.95 -7.07 3.16
CA MET A 93 -0.91 -6.05 2.09
C MET A 93 -2.22 -6.01 1.29
N ARG A 94 -3.29 -6.61 1.81
CA ARG A 94 -4.58 -6.70 1.13
C ARG A 94 -5.10 -5.31 0.74
N ALA A 95 -5.54 -5.18 -0.51
CA ALA A 95 -6.10 -3.96 -1.09
C ALA A 95 -5.21 -2.69 -0.97
N MET A 96 -3.90 -2.84 -0.71
CA MET A 96 -2.99 -1.72 -0.42
C MET A 96 -3.06 -0.60 -1.46
N PHE A 97 -3.14 -0.93 -2.75
CA PHE A 97 -3.24 0.00 -3.88
C PHE A 97 -4.53 -0.18 -4.69
N SER A 98 -5.56 -0.82 -4.14
CA SER A 98 -6.83 -0.99 -4.85
C SER A 98 -7.41 0.38 -5.20
N ASP A 99 -7.79 0.57 -6.46
CA ASP A 99 -8.26 1.83 -7.06
C ASP A 99 -7.26 3.02 -6.96
N ALA A 100 -5.97 2.78 -6.68
CA ALA A 100 -4.92 3.82 -6.71
C ALA A 100 -4.48 4.10 -8.16
N THR A 101 -5.37 4.70 -8.95
CA THR A 101 -5.28 4.76 -10.41
C THR A 101 -4.08 5.52 -10.98
N SER A 102 -3.43 6.40 -10.21
CA SER A 102 -2.20 7.10 -10.66
C SER A 102 -0.90 6.44 -10.21
N PHE A 103 -0.95 5.44 -9.33
CA PHE A 103 0.25 4.85 -8.76
C PHE A 103 1.01 4.01 -9.80
N ASN A 104 2.29 4.31 -9.99
CA ASN A 104 3.19 3.56 -10.87
C ASN A 104 4.63 3.49 -10.33
N GLY A 105 4.79 3.50 -9.00
CA GLY A 105 6.10 3.44 -8.34
C GLY A 105 6.76 2.08 -8.46
N ASP A 106 8.10 2.05 -8.50
CA ASP A 106 8.88 0.81 -8.44
C ASP A 106 8.88 0.26 -7.01
N ILE A 107 8.44 -0.99 -6.87
CA ILE A 107 8.40 -1.75 -5.62
C ILE A 107 9.05 -3.12 -5.76
N SER A 108 9.84 -3.33 -6.81
CA SER A 108 10.51 -4.61 -7.08
C SER A 108 11.51 -5.02 -5.98
N GLY A 109 11.97 -4.07 -5.17
CA GLY A 109 12.86 -4.31 -4.03
C GLY A 109 12.16 -4.73 -2.72
N TRP A 110 10.83 -4.77 -2.67
CA TRP A 110 10.11 -5.10 -1.45
C TRP A 110 10.27 -6.57 -1.06
N ASN A 111 10.50 -6.82 0.23
CA ASN A 111 10.52 -8.17 0.78
C ASN A 111 9.09 -8.57 1.19
N THR A 112 8.51 -9.53 0.48
CA THR A 112 7.15 -10.02 0.76
C THR A 112 7.11 -11.42 1.37
N ALA A 113 8.24 -11.98 1.80
CA ALA A 113 8.32 -13.37 2.28
C ALA A 113 7.44 -13.65 3.51
N ASN A 114 7.16 -12.62 4.32
CA ASN A 114 6.31 -12.72 5.51
C ASN A 114 4.84 -12.36 5.24
N VAL A 115 4.50 -11.90 4.04
CA VAL A 115 3.13 -11.50 3.69
C VAL A 115 2.27 -12.74 3.55
N THR A 116 1.16 -12.77 4.28
CA THR A 116 0.20 -13.88 4.28
C THR A 116 -1.03 -13.60 3.42
N ASP A 117 -1.30 -12.32 3.10
CA ASP A 117 -2.44 -11.90 2.27
C ASP A 117 -2.09 -10.70 1.37
N MET A 118 -2.37 -10.85 0.06
CA MET A 118 -2.21 -9.83 -0.99
C MET A 118 -3.50 -9.63 -1.80
N GLY A 119 -4.64 -10.11 -1.30
CA GLY A 119 -5.92 -10.00 -2.00
C GLY A 119 -6.20 -8.59 -2.47
N TYR A 120 -6.60 -8.43 -3.73
CA TYR A 120 -6.98 -7.14 -4.31
C TYR A 120 -5.89 -6.05 -4.26
N MET A 121 -4.61 -6.38 -4.02
CA MET A 121 -3.55 -5.40 -3.79
C MET A 121 -3.49 -4.28 -4.84
N PHE A 122 -3.65 -4.60 -6.12
CA PHE A 122 -3.68 -3.69 -7.27
C PHE A 122 -5.02 -3.74 -8.04
N TYR A 123 -6.12 -4.11 -7.36
CA TYR A 123 -7.43 -4.19 -7.99
C TYR A 123 -7.82 -2.82 -8.57
N ASN A 124 -8.11 -2.74 -9.88
CA ASN A 124 -8.36 -1.50 -10.62
C ASN A 124 -7.26 -0.42 -10.49
N ALA A 125 -6.01 -0.78 -10.17
CA ALA A 125 -4.88 0.16 -10.18
C ALA A 125 -4.41 0.42 -11.61
N THR A 126 -5.22 1.16 -12.38
CA THR A 126 -5.07 1.26 -13.85
C THR A 126 -3.78 1.93 -14.33
N GLY A 127 -3.10 2.68 -13.47
CA GLY A 127 -1.82 3.33 -13.77
C GLY A 127 -0.59 2.45 -13.54
N TYR A 128 -0.73 1.34 -12.81
CA TYR A 128 0.40 0.50 -12.45
C TYR A 128 0.81 -0.41 -13.63
N ASN A 129 2.05 -0.30 -14.06
CA ASN A 129 2.60 -1.10 -15.14
C ASN A 129 4.08 -1.49 -14.94
N GLN A 130 4.62 -1.29 -13.73
CA GLN A 130 5.98 -1.72 -13.41
C GLN A 130 6.08 -3.25 -13.30
N PRO A 131 7.24 -3.83 -13.67
CA PRO A 131 7.56 -5.20 -13.29
C PRO A 131 7.56 -5.36 -11.76
N ILE A 132 7.08 -6.50 -11.28
CA ILE A 132 7.06 -6.82 -9.85
C ILE A 132 7.58 -8.24 -9.59
N GLU A 133 8.40 -8.38 -8.56
CA GLU A 133 8.82 -9.66 -8.01
C GLU A 133 8.17 -9.87 -6.65
N LEU A 134 7.43 -10.97 -6.50
CA LEU A 134 6.74 -11.31 -5.26
C LEU A 134 7.25 -12.65 -4.73
N ASP A 135 7.72 -12.62 -3.49
CA ASP A 135 7.83 -13.83 -2.69
C ASP A 135 6.45 -14.21 -2.17
N ILE A 136 5.92 -15.32 -2.66
CA ILE A 136 4.58 -15.85 -2.30
C ILE A 136 4.66 -17.04 -1.35
N SER A 137 5.85 -17.37 -0.83
CA SER A 137 6.03 -18.49 0.10
C SER A 137 5.28 -18.30 1.42
N GLY A 138 5.03 -17.05 1.81
CA GLY A 138 4.27 -16.67 2.99
C GLY A 138 2.74 -16.72 2.82
N LEU A 139 2.22 -16.76 1.59
CA LEU A 139 0.77 -16.72 1.36
C LEU A 139 0.08 -17.97 1.94
N LYS A 140 -0.93 -17.74 2.78
CA LYS A 140 -1.72 -18.79 3.42
C LYS A 140 -3.11 -18.81 2.82
N ASP A 141 -3.61 -19.99 2.46
CA ASP A 141 -5.02 -20.19 2.16
C ASP A 141 -5.71 -20.68 3.44
N ASP A 142 -6.19 -19.74 4.26
CA ASP A 142 -6.96 -20.04 5.46
C ASP A 142 -8.26 -19.23 5.52
N GLN A 143 -9.07 -19.44 6.55
CA GLN A 143 -10.38 -18.79 6.67
C GLN A 143 -10.32 -17.28 6.94
N TYR A 144 -9.13 -16.71 7.20
CA TYR A 144 -8.93 -15.31 7.54
C TYR A 144 -8.25 -14.52 6.43
N THR A 145 -7.48 -15.20 5.58
CA THR A 145 -6.76 -14.60 4.45
C THR A 145 -7.42 -14.97 3.13
N THR A 146 -7.29 -14.10 2.13
CA THR A 146 -7.61 -14.50 0.76
C THR A 146 -6.48 -15.32 0.13
N GLY A 147 -5.28 -15.26 0.69
CA GLY A 147 -4.18 -16.17 0.34
C GLY A 147 -3.77 -16.12 -1.12
N LYS A 148 -3.52 -17.30 -1.69
CA LYS A 148 -3.20 -17.49 -3.10
C LYS A 148 -4.42 -17.24 -4.00
N GLU A 149 -5.64 -17.50 -3.52
CA GLU A 149 -6.86 -17.11 -4.25
C GLU A 149 -6.98 -15.59 -4.37
N GLY A 150 -6.58 -14.86 -3.34
CA GLY A 150 -6.45 -13.41 -3.30
C GLY A 150 -5.52 -12.87 -4.37
N LEU A 151 -4.40 -13.56 -4.61
CA LEU A 151 -3.43 -13.19 -5.64
C LEU A 151 -4.07 -13.19 -7.04
N ALA A 152 -5.01 -14.09 -7.32
CA ALA A 152 -5.72 -14.12 -8.62
C ALA A 152 -6.51 -12.82 -8.86
N ASN A 153 -7.03 -12.21 -7.79
CA ASN A 153 -7.75 -10.94 -7.85
C ASN A 153 -6.85 -9.71 -7.65
N ALA A 154 -5.60 -9.91 -7.20
CA ALA A 154 -4.70 -8.83 -6.83
C ALA A 154 -4.46 -7.86 -7.98
N PHE A 155 -4.46 -8.32 -9.23
CA PHE A 155 -4.19 -7.49 -10.41
C PHE A 155 -5.39 -7.31 -11.34
N ASN A 156 -6.59 -7.68 -10.92
CA ASN A 156 -7.77 -7.54 -11.77
C ASN A 156 -8.06 -6.05 -12.04
N GLY A 157 -8.19 -5.65 -13.30
CA GLY A 157 -8.33 -4.25 -13.70
C GLY A 157 -7.02 -3.45 -13.78
N CYS A 158 -5.87 -4.09 -13.52
CA CYS A 158 -4.54 -3.52 -13.75
C CYS A 158 -4.08 -3.83 -15.20
N PRO A 159 -3.37 -2.93 -15.89
CA PRO A 159 -2.61 -3.29 -17.09
C PRO A 159 -1.70 -4.46 -16.72
N ALA A 160 -1.69 -5.54 -17.51
CA ALA A 160 -0.96 -6.78 -17.20
C ALA A 160 0.54 -6.48 -16.93
N PRO A 161 0.97 -6.38 -15.66
CA PRO A 161 2.35 -6.09 -15.36
C PRO A 161 3.16 -7.36 -15.60
N SER A 162 4.46 -7.22 -15.83
CA SER A 162 5.33 -8.40 -15.80
C SER A 162 5.44 -8.90 -14.36
N ILE A 163 4.80 -10.03 -14.05
CA ILE A 163 4.79 -10.61 -12.70
C ILE A 163 5.80 -11.75 -12.63
N ILE A 164 6.75 -11.64 -11.69
CA ILE A 164 7.70 -12.68 -11.33
C ILE A 164 7.30 -13.20 -9.95
N LEU A 165 6.90 -14.47 -9.86
CA LEU A 165 6.63 -15.16 -8.61
C LEU A 165 7.83 -16.05 -8.28
N ASN A 166 8.36 -15.95 -7.06
CA ASN A 166 9.47 -16.76 -6.52
C ASN A 166 10.56 -17.14 -7.55
N ALA A 167 11.60 -16.31 -7.73
CA ALA A 167 12.85 -16.61 -8.46
C ALA A 167 12.74 -17.39 -9.80
N GLY A 168 11.59 -17.35 -10.51
CA GLY A 168 11.49 -18.03 -11.81
C GLY A 168 10.12 -18.26 -12.44
N LEU A 169 9.00 -18.18 -11.72
CA LEU A 169 7.68 -18.37 -12.34
C LEU A 169 7.19 -17.03 -12.93
N ARG A 170 7.15 -16.93 -14.25
CA ARG A 170 6.63 -15.76 -14.97
C ARG A 170 5.15 -15.98 -15.30
N VAL A 171 4.28 -15.06 -14.89
CA VAL A 171 2.89 -15.02 -15.33
C VAL A 171 2.79 -13.91 -16.40
N GLN A 172 2.39 -14.29 -17.61
CA GLN A 172 2.17 -13.39 -18.76
C GLN A 172 0.70 -13.02 -18.88
#